data_AF-A0A101XI05-F1
#
_entry.id   AF-A0A101XI05-F1
#
_cell.length_a   1.000
_cell.length_b   1.000
_cell.length_c   1.000
_cell.angle_alpha   90.00
_cell.angle_beta   90.00
_cell.angle_gamma   90.00
#
_symmetry.space_group_name_H-M   'P 1'
#
loop_
_entity.id
_entity.type
_entity.pdbx_description
1 polymer ?
#
loop_
_entity_poly.entity_id
_entity_poly.type
_entity_poly.pdbx_seq_one_letter_code
_entity_poly.pdbx_strand_id
1 'polypeptide(L)'
;MNSVEDKYECTYAFLGVCNDDMDKYRQLLSDALSRARRESGRLIVISVLCPSIDYNKYLLTANEVTANNMDARIELYEASGAEGAMKIFNLLTQKCVPVKVYADIDVKPEGVEVVKL
;
A
#
# COMPACT_ATOMS: atom_id res chain seq x y z
N MET A 1 -23.30 -16.83 -17.09
CA MET A 1 -22.67 -15.55 -17.48
C MET A 1 -21.57 -15.29 -16.47
N ASN A 2 -20.33 -15.61 -16.81
CA ASN A 2 -19.18 -15.19 -15.99
C ASN A 2 -18.89 -13.76 -16.42
N SER A 3 -19.19 -12.78 -15.56
CA SER A 3 -18.64 -11.44 -15.74
C SER A 3 -17.14 -11.58 -15.72
N VAL A 4 -16.48 -11.27 -16.83
CA VAL A 4 -15.06 -10.94 -16.80
C VAL A 4 -15.00 -9.69 -15.92
N GLU A 5 -14.65 -9.84 -14.64
CA GLU A 5 -14.33 -8.68 -13.81
C GLU A 5 -13.15 -8.00 -14.52
N ASP A 6 -13.40 -6.83 -15.09
CA ASP A 6 -12.35 -6.01 -15.69
C ASP A 6 -11.26 -5.85 -14.63
N LYS A 7 -10.07 -6.38 -14.92
CA LYS A 7 -8.92 -6.19 -14.05
C LYS A 7 -8.48 -4.74 -14.22
N TYR A 8 -8.42 -4.01 -13.12
CA TYR A 8 -7.96 -2.62 -13.14
C TYR A 8 -6.46 -2.57 -12.82
N GLU A 9 -5.82 -1.49 -13.23
CA GLU A 9 -4.42 -1.20 -12.89
C GLU A 9 -4.32 -0.56 -11.51
N CYS A 10 -3.31 -0.97 -10.72
CA CYS A 10 -3.03 -0.41 -9.40
C CYS A 10 -1.54 -0.12 -9.22
N THR A 11 -1.28 0.94 -8.47
CA THR A 11 0.01 1.15 -7.81
C THR A 11 -0.04 0.51 -6.43
N TYR A 12 0.99 -0.25 -6.07
CA TYR A 12 1.10 -0.89 -4.76
C TYR A 12 2.17 -0.20 -3.91
N ALA A 13 1.97 -0.13 -2.61
CA ALA A 13 2.95 0.34 -1.64
C ALA A 13 3.08 -0.63 -0.46
N PHE A 14 4.30 -1.06 -0.15
CA PHE A 14 4.63 -1.84 1.05
C PHE A 14 5.32 -0.93 2.06
N LEU A 15 4.67 -0.70 3.20
CA LEU A 15 5.11 0.28 4.20
C LEU A 15 5.36 -0.39 5.55
N GLY A 16 6.55 -0.24 6.13
CA GLY A 16 6.87 -0.68 7.48
C GLY A 16 6.37 0.32 8.51
N VAL A 17 5.68 -0.16 9.56
CA VAL A 17 5.00 0.72 10.52
C VAL A 17 5.36 0.33 11.96
N CYS A 18 6.04 1.26 12.65
CA CYS A 18 6.38 1.17 14.07
C CYS A 18 6.13 2.48 14.82
N ASN A 19 6.01 2.40 16.15
CA ASN A 19 5.63 3.52 17.01
C ASN A 19 6.48 4.77 16.89
N ASP A 20 7.77 4.60 16.71
CA ASP A 20 8.78 5.63 16.68
C ASP A 20 8.79 6.43 15.37
N ASP A 21 7.97 6.04 14.39
CA ASP A 21 8.15 6.50 13.00
C ASP A 21 6.82 6.88 12.29
N MET A 22 5.82 7.38 13.02
CA MET A 22 4.53 7.81 12.43
C MET A 22 4.67 8.95 11.42
N ASP A 23 5.60 9.89 11.66
CA ASP A 23 5.84 10.99 10.73
C ASP A 23 6.43 10.49 9.41
N LYS A 24 7.31 9.49 9.44
CA LYS A 24 7.80 8.83 8.22
C LYS A 24 6.69 8.02 7.56
N TYR A 25 5.87 7.29 8.31
CA TYR A 25 4.71 6.60 7.73
C TYR A 25 3.81 7.59 6.98
N ARG A 26 3.53 8.76 7.57
CA ARG A 26 2.79 9.85 6.91
C ARG A 26 3.46 10.28 5.61
N GLN A 27 4.78 10.47 5.63
CA GLN A 27 5.55 10.88 4.45
C GLN A 27 5.50 9.81 3.34
N LEU A 28 5.80 8.55 3.68
CA LEU A 28 5.81 7.43 2.74
C LEU A 28 4.44 7.20 2.11
N LEU A 29 3.37 7.27 2.91
CA LEU A 29 2.01 7.14 2.41
C LEU A 29 1.64 8.30 1.47
N SER A 30 2.04 9.53 1.81
CA SER A 30 1.83 10.71 0.97
C SER A 30 2.59 10.62 -0.35
N ASP A 31 3.83 10.13 -0.32
CA ASP A 31 4.66 9.94 -1.51
C ASP A 31 4.12 8.84 -2.41
N ALA A 32 3.75 7.69 -1.85
CA ALA A 32 3.12 6.60 -2.59
C ALA A 32 1.82 7.06 -3.28
N LEU A 33 1.01 7.85 -2.58
CA LEU A 33 -0.23 8.41 -3.11
C LEU A 33 0.00 9.40 -4.24
N SER A 34 0.99 10.29 -4.11
CA SER A 34 1.39 11.21 -5.17
C SER A 34 1.85 10.49 -6.45
N ARG A 35 2.50 9.33 -6.29
CA ARG A 35 2.89 8.48 -7.43
C ARG A 35 1.69 7.78 -8.05
N ALA A 36 0.85 7.13 -7.24
CA ALA A 36 -0.35 6.43 -7.70
C ALA A 36 -1.29 7.33 -8.51
N ARG A 37 -1.47 8.60 -8.11
CA ARG A 37 -2.25 9.61 -8.86
C ARG A 37 -1.82 9.78 -10.32
N ARG A 38 -0.52 9.72 -10.59
CA ARG A 38 0.06 9.92 -11.93
C ARG A 38 0.07 8.66 -12.77
N GLU A 39 -0.07 7.50 -12.12
CA GLU A 39 0.09 6.19 -12.76
C GLU A 39 -1.25 5.53 -13.01
N SER A 40 -1.99 5.21 -11.94
CA SER A 40 -3.18 4.33 -12.00
C SER A 40 -4.44 4.98 -11.41
N GLY A 41 -4.29 6.08 -10.66
CA GLY A 41 -5.38 6.66 -9.87
C GLY A 41 -5.84 5.77 -8.70
N ARG A 42 -5.15 4.65 -8.45
CA ARG A 42 -5.48 3.66 -7.40
C ARG A 42 -4.24 3.24 -6.64
N LEU A 43 -4.28 3.39 -5.33
CA LEU A 43 -3.22 2.96 -4.42
C LEU A 43 -3.71 1.82 -3.54
N ILE A 44 -3.02 0.69 -3.59
CA ILE A 44 -3.15 -0.38 -2.59
C ILE A 44 -1.94 -0.31 -1.67
N VAL A 45 -2.18 -0.03 -0.39
CA VAL A 45 -1.14 0.03 0.65
C VAL A 45 -1.21 -1.25 1.47
N ILE A 46 -0.07 -1.91 1.65
CA ILE A 46 0.09 -3.07 2.52
C ILE A 46 1.06 -2.66 3.63
N SER A 47 0.50 -2.28 4.77
CA SER A 47 1.23 -1.87 5.97
C SER A 47 1.72 -3.11 6.73
N VAL A 48 3.03 -3.24 6.91
CA VAL A 48 3.64 -4.27 7.75
C VAL A 48 3.80 -3.69 9.16
N LEU A 49 2.94 -4.13 10.06
CA LEU A 49 2.86 -3.62 11.42
C LEU A 49 3.83 -4.38 12.33
N CYS A 50 4.62 -3.66 13.13
CA CYS A 50 5.42 -4.28 14.16
C CYS A 50 4.64 -4.48 15.48
N PRO A 51 5.06 -5.41 16.36
CA PRO A 51 4.28 -5.80 17.53
C PRO A 51 3.98 -4.67 18.53
N SER A 52 4.82 -3.63 18.55
CA SER A 52 4.67 -2.51 19.47
C SER A 52 3.73 -1.41 18.98
N ILE A 53 3.14 -1.52 17.78
CA ILE A 53 2.40 -0.42 17.16
C ILE A 53 1.21 0.11 18.01
N ASP A 54 1.09 1.43 18.08
CA ASP A 54 -0.05 2.18 18.58
C ASP A 54 -1.04 2.30 17.43
N TYR A 55 -1.94 1.33 17.37
CA TYR A 55 -2.96 1.24 16.32
C TYR A 55 -3.81 2.51 16.18
N ASN A 56 -4.08 3.22 17.28
CA ASN A 56 -4.87 4.44 17.22
C ASN A 56 -4.10 5.55 16.48
N LYS A 57 -2.82 5.74 16.79
CA LYS A 57 -1.98 6.71 16.07
C LYS A 57 -1.80 6.35 14.60
N TYR A 58 -1.61 5.07 14.31
CA TYR A 58 -1.52 4.58 12.93
C TYR A 58 -2.79 4.90 12.13
N LEU A 59 -3.98 4.54 12.65
CA LEU A 59 -5.24 4.80 11.96
C LEU A 59 -5.53 6.29 11.80
N LEU A 60 -5.24 7.10 12.83
CA LEU A 60 -5.37 8.56 12.74
C LEU A 60 -4.45 9.13 11.65
N THR A 61 -3.19 8.72 11.61
CA THR A 61 -2.21 9.18 10.62
C THR A 61 -2.63 8.76 9.20
N ALA A 62 -3.05 7.50 9.02
CA ALA A 62 -3.54 7.02 7.74
C ALA A 62 -4.77 7.84 7.28
N ASN A 63 -5.73 8.07 8.17
CA ASN A 63 -6.93 8.86 7.88
C ASN A 63 -6.62 10.33 7.55
N GLU A 64 -5.67 10.95 8.24
CA GLU A 64 -5.21 12.31 7.92
C GLU A 64 -4.68 12.40 6.50
N VAL A 65 -3.89 11.40 6.06
CA VAL A 65 -3.38 11.40 4.67
C VAL A 65 -4.49 11.08 3.69
N THR A 66 -5.32 10.07 3.92
CA THR A 66 -6.36 9.67 2.95
C THR A 66 -7.46 10.72 2.79
N ALA A 67 -7.92 11.35 3.87
CA ALA A 67 -9.00 12.34 3.84
C ALA A 67 -8.63 13.60 3.03
N ASN A 68 -7.34 13.92 2.92
CA ASN A 68 -6.86 15.07 2.17
C ASN A 68 -6.72 14.80 0.65
N ASN A 69 -7.11 13.62 0.16
CA ASN A 69 -6.84 13.20 -1.22
C ASN A 69 -8.06 12.49 -1.86
N MET A 70 -8.97 13.28 -2.45
CA MET A 70 -10.26 12.82 -2.99
C MET A 70 -10.22 12.27 -4.44
N ASP A 71 -9.12 12.43 -5.14
CA ASP A 71 -8.93 12.12 -6.57
C ASP A 71 -8.23 10.77 -6.84
N ALA A 72 -7.83 10.06 -5.78
CA ALA A 72 -7.27 8.72 -5.86
C ALA A 72 -8.02 7.76 -4.94
N ARG A 73 -8.26 6.54 -5.40
CA ARG A 73 -8.82 5.47 -4.55
C ARG A 73 -7.70 4.83 -3.76
N ILE A 74 -7.83 4.79 -2.44
CA ILE A 74 -6.83 4.23 -1.53
C ILE A 74 -7.44 3.06 -0.79
N GLU A 75 -6.76 1.92 -0.79
CA GLU A 75 -7.13 0.74 -0.02
C GLU A 75 -5.98 0.38 0.92
N LEU A 76 -6.28 0.24 2.20
CA LEU A 76 -5.29 -0.06 3.24
C LEU A 76 -5.47 -1.51 3.71
N TYR A 77 -4.37 -2.25 3.72
CA TYR A 77 -4.28 -3.61 4.23
C TYR A 77 -3.18 -3.69 5.26
N GLU A 78 -3.33 -4.59 6.22
CA GLU A 78 -2.39 -4.77 7.32
C GLU A 78 -1.83 -6.20 7.30
N ALA A 79 -0.54 -6.33 7.57
CA ALA A 79 0.14 -7.61 7.68
C ALA A 79 1.06 -7.64 8.91
N SER A 80 1.17 -8.81 9.54
CA SER A 80 2.06 -9.03 10.69
C SER A 80 3.52 -9.34 10.30
N GLY A 81 3.90 -9.09 9.04
CA GLY A 81 5.24 -9.38 8.50
C GLY A 81 5.28 -9.43 6.97
N ALA A 82 6.48 -9.50 6.40
CA ALA A 82 6.69 -9.52 4.96
C ALA A 82 6.00 -10.71 4.26
N GLU A 83 6.00 -11.90 4.86
CA GLU A 83 5.30 -13.07 4.32
C GLU A 83 3.78 -12.83 4.23
N GLY A 84 3.19 -12.25 5.29
CA GLY A 84 1.77 -11.88 5.30
C GLY A 84 1.45 -10.84 4.23
N ALA A 85 2.33 -9.85 4.07
CA ALA A 85 2.19 -8.82 3.05
C ALA A 85 2.22 -9.42 1.63
N MET A 86 3.11 -10.37 1.37
CA MET A 86 3.17 -11.06 0.07
C MET A 86 1.94 -11.92 -0.21
N LYS A 87 1.35 -12.55 0.82
CA LYS A 87 0.07 -13.28 0.66
C LYS A 87 -1.06 -12.34 0.26
N ILE A 88 -1.15 -11.16 0.89
CA ILE A 88 -2.12 -10.12 0.54
C ILE A 88 -1.90 -9.67 -0.90
N PHE A 89 -0.66 -9.32 -1.26
CA PHE A 89 -0.30 -8.90 -2.62
C PHE A 89 -0.74 -9.93 -3.68
N ASN A 90 -0.35 -11.19 -3.51
CA ASN A 90 -0.67 -12.26 -4.46
C ASN A 90 -2.18 -12.52 -4.60
N LEU A 91 -2.96 -12.27 -3.55
CA LEU A 91 -4.42 -12.35 -3.61
C LEU A 91 -4.99 -11.18 -4.40
N LEU A 92 -4.51 -9.96 -4.15
CA LEU A 92 -5.03 -8.74 -4.76
C LEU A 92 -4.65 -8.59 -6.23
N THR A 93 -3.48 -9.10 -6.65
CA THR A 93 -3.02 -9.05 -8.05
C THR A 93 -3.91 -9.85 -9.00
N GLN A 94 -4.75 -10.74 -8.49
CA GLN A 94 -5.77 -11.43 -9.28
C GLN A 94 -6.84 -10.47 -9.82
N LYS A 95 -7.08 -9.36 -9.11
CA LYS A 95 -8.11 -8.35 -9.41
C LYS A 95 -7.54 -6.99 -9.80
N CYS A 96 -6.42 -6.58 -9.22
CA CYS A 96 -5.74 -5.34 -9.56
C CYS A 96 -4.31 -5.58 -10.03
N VAL A 97 -4.08 -5.41 -11.32
CA VAL A 97 -2.78 -5.69 -11.95
C VAL A 97 -1.78 -4.63 -11.49
N PRO A 98 -0.64 -5.03 -10.91
CA PRO A 98 0.37 -4.09 -10.46
C PRO A 98 1.05 -3.41 -11.65
N VAL A 99 0.96 -2.08 -11.71
CA VAL A 99 1.72 -1.27 -12.68
C VAL A 99 3.10 -0.95 -12.12
N LYS A 100 3.14 -0.56 -10.83
CA LYS A 100 4.37 -0.31 -10.07
C LYS A 100 4.20 -0.77 -8.63
N VAL A 101 5.30 -1.20 -8.03
CA VAL A 101 5.40 -1.47 -6.59
C VAL A 101 6.40 -0.51 -5.98
N TYR A 102 5.96 0.18 -4.94
CA TYR A 102 6.78 1.02 -4.08
C TYR A 102 7.00 0.32 -2.75
N ALA A 103 8.20 0.35 -2.19
CA ALA A 103 8.47 -0.32 -0.93
C ALA A 103 9.53 0.39 -0.08
N ASP A 104 9.28 0.51 1.22
CA ASP A 104 10.28 0.93 2.21
C ASP A 104 10.92 -0.26 2.97
N ILE A 105 10.30 -1.45 2.85
CA ILE A 105 10.72 -2.73 3.40
C ILE A 105 11.20 -3.68 2.29
N ASP A 106 11.97 -4.71 2.67
CA ASP A 106 12.42 -5.74 1.74
C ASP A 106 11.26 -6.69 1.37
N VAL A 107 10.71 -6.51 0.18
CA VAL A 107 9.71 -7.37 -0.45
C VAL A 107 10.11 -7.66 -1.89
N LYS A 108 9.77 -8.86 -2.37
CA LYS A 108 10.17 -9.35 -3.71
C LYS A 108 8.97 -9.94 -4.45
N PRO A 109 8.01 -9.10 -4.90
CA PRO A 109 6.97 -9.55 -5.82
C PRO A 109 7.59 -10.05 -7.13
N GLU A 110 7.13 -11.21 -7.60
CA GLU A 110 7.61 -11.78 -8.86
C GLU A 110 7.06 -11.02 -10.06
N GLY A 111 7.91 -10.78 -11.06
CA GLY A 111 7.49 -10.19 -12.34
C GLY A 111 7.12 -8.72 -12.30
N VAL A 112 7.42 -7.99 -11.21
CA VAL A 112 7.11 -6.57 -11.06
C VAL A 112 8.35 -5.81 -10.57
N GLU A 113 8.61 -4.65 -11.17
CA GLU A 113 9.66 -3.76 -10.70
C GLU A 113 9.30 -3.17 -9.32
N VAL A 114 10.24 -3.28 -8.37
CA VAL A 114 10.13 -2.64 -7.06
C VAL A 114 10.98 -1.38 -7.05
N VAL A 115 10.34 -0.25 -6.80
CA VAL A 115 11.00 1.04 -6.61
C VAL A 115 11.06 1.34 -5.11
N LYS A 116 12.26 1.60 -4.60
CA LYS A 116 12.44 1.96 -3.20
C LYS A 116 11.80 3.33 -2.90
N LEU A 117 11.12 3.43 -1.76
CA LEU A 117 10.67 4.69 -1.16
C LEU A 117 11.72 5.26 -0.20
#